data_AF-A0A2D6PPP6-F1
#
_entry.id   AF-A0A2D6PPP6-F1
#
_cell.length_a   1.000
_cell.length_b   1.000
_cell.length_c   1.000
_cell.angle_alpha   90.00
_cell.angle_beta   90.00
_cell.angle_gamma   90.00
#
_symmetry.space_group_name_H-M   'P 1'
#
loop_
_entity.id
_entity.type
_entity.pdbx_description
1 polymer ?
#
loop_
_entity_poly.entity_id
_entity_poly.type
_entity_poly.pdbx_seq_one_letter_code
_entity_poly.pdbx_strand_id
1 'polypeptide(L)'
;MADVPPPPPPTDGEGDVPPKEPEGAVRLLWFDGILDAPRPGDTERLRKGVARMNSSGLGRVDLSVDGGQFSLLMEEAVTPGDRVNEAGRDELRAGLEEVIAQVPEGGVVESTLRCTEVFPEETRETLFTVTGGQLRMLARLRPVSAQDMDRDPARQRIVPPIAIGRRALLLIAVLFLVGLGLTAWRAGYLDRAFGAGAEDLEQNAGAFEDLLKMEVESSWGKLLVKIRRGERYPKDPAAAKALVDAATSSADRAAVNAVADGDSIWIRLEDADGKVLAAVETDLRALVTAEDGEVEVKLSSMISARTLRLALDKGKK
;
A
#
# COMPACT_ATOMS: atom_id res chain seq x y z
N MET A 1 -9.72 44.04 -23.04
CA MET A 1 -9.03 44.09 -21.74
C MET A 1 -9.84 45.01 -20.85
N ALA A 2 -10.51 44.46 -19.84
CA ALA A 2 -11.31 45.27 -18.92
C ALA A 2 -10.37 45.99 -17.96
N ASP A 3 -10.57 47.30 -17.83
CA ASP A 3 -9.86 48.19 -16.93
C ASP A 3 -10.17 47.76 -15.48
N VAL A 4 -9.22 47.10 -14.81
CA VAL A 4 -9.36 46.75 -13.40
C VAL A 4 -8.97 48.01 -12.64
N PRO A 5 -9.90 48.65 -11.89
CA PRO A 5 -9.56 49.86 -11.14
C PRO A 5 -8.44 49.55 -10.14
N PRO A 6 -7.50 50.48 -9.95
CA PRO A 6 -6.43 50.31 -8.98
C PRO A 6 -7.04 50.06 -7.60
N PRO A 7 -6.42 49.19 -6.78
CA PRO A 7 -6.89 48.96 -5.42
C PRO A 7 -6.94 50.30 -4.67
N PRO A 8 -7.96 50.51 -3.83
CA PRO A 8 -8.05 51.73 -3.04
C PRO A 8 -6.76 51.92 -2.23
N PRO A 9 -6.30 53.17 -2.04
CA PRO A 9 -5.12 53.43 -1.23
C PRO A 9 -5.31 52.83 0.17
N PRO A 10 -4.26 52.26 0.78
CA PRO A 10 -4.34 51.80 2.16
C PRO A 10 -4.80 52.98 3.02
N THR A 11 -5.91 52.79 3.72
CA THR A 11 -6.40 53.76 4.70
C THR A 11 -5.36 53.88 5.81
N ASP A 12 -4.62 54.97 5.80
CA ASP A 12 -3.72 55.35 6.88
C ASP A 12 -4.52 55.50 8.18
N GLY A 13 -4.37 54.52 9.07
CA GLY A 13 -4.54 54.60 10.52
C GLY A 13 -5.68 55.49 11.04
N GLU A 14 -6.93 55.03 10.93
CA GLU A 14 -7.92 55.35 11.96
C GLU A 14 -7.44 54.68 13.27
N GLY A 15 -7.28 55.52 14.30
CA GLY A 15 -6.48 55.27 15.50
C GLY A 15 -6.51 53.86 16.08
N ASP A 16 -5.35 53.43 16.58
CA ASP A 16 -5.14 52.32 17.51
C ASP A 16 -6.08 52.46 18.72
N VAL A 17 -7.36 52.16 18.55
CA VAL A 17 -8.22 51.79 19.67
C VAL A 17 -7.68 50.42 20.09
N PRO A 18 -7.06 50.29 21.27
CA PRO A 18 -6.56 49.00 21.71
C PRO A 18 -7.72 48.01 21.63
N PRO A 19 -7.52 46.84 20.99
CA PRO A 19 -8.59 45.88 20.83
C PRO A 19 -9.17 45.56 22.21
N LYS A 20 -10.51 45.57 22.32
CA LYS A 20 -11.22 45.21 23.55
C LYS A 20 -10.61 43.91 24.09
N GLU A 21 -10.27 43.87 25.37
CA GLU A 21 -9.81 42.63 25.97
C GLU A 21 -10.98 41.63 26.04
N PRO A 22 -10.76 40.37 25.63
CA PRO A 22 -11.78 39.33 25.73
C PRO A 22 -12.09 39.05 27.20
N GLU A 23 -13.35 38.76 27.49
CA GLU A 23 -13.83 38.51 28.85
C GLU A 23 -13.57 37.05 29.27
N GLY A 24 -13.09 36.86 30.51
CA GLY A 24 -12.85 35.55 31.11
C GLY A 24 -11.44 34.99 30.93
N ALA A 25 -11.20 33.78 31.48
CA ALA A 25 -9.92 33.10 31.36
C ALA A 25 -9.79 32.37 30.02
N VAL A 26 -8.56 32.28 29.49
CA VAL A 26 -8.26 31.44 28.33
C VAL A 26 -8.60 29.99 28.66
N ARG A 27 -9.29 29.31 27.75
CA ARG A 27 -9.59 27.87 27.82
C ARG A 27 -8.48 27.05 27.18
N LEU A 28 -7.99 27.50 26.04
CA LEU A 28 -6.91 26.85 25.30
C LEU A 28 -6.26 27.85 24.34
N LEU A 29 -5.01 27.56 23.99
CA LEU A 29 -4.16 28.35 23.12
C LEU A 29 -3.42 27.41 22.18
N TRP A 30 -3.28 27.77 20.91
CA TRP A 30 -2.34 27.09 20.01
C TRP A 30 -1.72 28.07 19.02
N PHE A 31 -0.63 27.64 18.42
CA PHE A 31 0.04 28.35 17.34
C PHE A 31 -0.07 27.58 16.03
N ASP A 32 -0.09 28.31 14.93
CA ASP A 32 -0.03 27.76 13.58
C ASP A 32 0.73 28.72 12.65
N GLY A 33 1.24 28.20 11.54
CA GLY A 33 2.02 28.97 10.57
C GLY A 33 3.53 28.92 10.80
N ILE A 34 4.24 29.67 9.97
CA ILE A 34 5.71 29.67 9.85
C ILE A 34 6.24 31.11 9.84
N LEU A 35 7.46 31.30 10.35
CA LEU A 35 8.23 32.52 10.17
C LEU A 35 9.53 32.17 9.44
N ASP A 36 9.74 32.80 8.28
CA ASP A 36 10.89 32.60 7.41
C ASP A 36 11.69 33.90 7.27
N ALA A 37 13.02 33.79 7.33
CA ALA A 37 13.90 34.95 7.19
C ALA A 37 15.30 34.56 6.70
N PRO A 38 16.07 35.52 6.15
CA PRO A 38 17.48 35.29 5.82
C PRO A 38 18.30 34.87 7.05
N ARG A 39 19.23 33.95 6.83
CA ARG A 39 20.11 33.42 7.87
C ARG A 39 21.01 34.53 8.42
N PRO A 40 21.05 34.73 9.74
CA PRO A 40 21.97 35.66 10.37
C PRO A 40 23.39 35.09 10.41
N GLY A 41 24.37 35.98 10.60
CA GLY A 41 25.77 35.57 10.77
C GLY A 41 26.01 34.72 12.03
N ASP A 42 25.22 34.95 13.08
CA ASP A 42 25.33 34.25 14.36
C ASP A 42 24.09 33.37 14.60
N THR A 43 24.24 32.06 14.38
CA THR A 43 23.15 31.08 14.58
C THR A 43 22.97 30.66 16.04
N GLU A 44 23.92 30.94 16.92
CA GLU A 44 23.79 30.62 18.36
C GLU A 44 22.78 31.54 19.04
N ARG A 45 22.76 32.83 18.65
CA ARG A 45 21.74 33.77 19.13
C ARG A 45 20.33 33.38 18.71
N LEU A 46 20.15 32.87 17.49
CA LEU A 46 18.86 32.30 17.07
C LEU A 46 18.44 31.14 17.97
N ARG A 47 19.34 30.18 18.20
CA ARG A 47 19.07 29.03 19.07
C ARG A 47 18.72 29.45 20.48
N LYS A 48 19.36 30.50 21.01
CA LYS A 48 19.07 31.06 22.33
C LYS A 48 17.66 31.67 22.39
N GLY A 49 17.28 32.47 21.39
CA GLY A 49 15.92 33.02 21.29
C GLY A 49 14.86 31.92 21.22
N VAL A 50 15.13 30.85 20.45
CA VAL A 50 14.27 29.66 20.36
C VAL A 50 14.19 28.90 21.68
N ALA A 51 15.31 28.70 22.38
CA ALA A 51 15.32 28.09 23.70
C ALA A 51 14.50 28.89 24.71
N ARG A 52 14.57 30.23 24.63
CA ARG A 52 13.76 31.13 25.46
C ARG A 52 12.26 30.98 25.15
N MET A 53 11.87 30.99 23.88
CA MET A 53 10.49 30.73 23.47
C MET A 53 9.98 29.40 24.00
N ASN A 54 10.77 28.32 23.88
CA ASN A 54 10.43 27.00 24.39
C ASN A 54 10.30 26.94 25.92
N SER A 55 11.02 27.80 26.65
CA SER A 55 10.92 27.90 28.10
C SER A 55 9.65 28.59 28.59
N SER A 56 8.91 29.29 27.72
CA SER A 56 7.63 29.92 28.06
C SER A 56 6.53 28.92 28.44
N GLY A 57 6.64 27.68 27.98
CA GLY A 57 5.64 26.63 28.17
C GLY A 57 4.35 26.81 27.35
N LEU A 58 4.29 27.79 26.43
CA LEU A 58 3.10 28.07 25.61
C LEU A 58 3.07 27.33 24.26
N GLY A 59 4.12 26.59 23.94
CA GLY A 59 4.24 25.81 22.72
C GLY A 59 5.67 25.32 22.54
N ARG A 60 5.92 24.60 21.44
CA ARG A 60 7.26 24.20 21.02
C ARG A 60 7.57 24.83 19.68
N VAL A 61 8.76 25.42 19.58
CA VAL A 61 9.30 26.03 18.38
C VAL A 61 10.44 25.16 17.88
N ASP A 62 10.32 24.71 16.63
CA ASP A 62 11.38 24.04 15.90
C ASP A 62 12.05 25.03 14.95
N LEU A 63 13.38 25.08 15.02
CA LEU A 63 14.23 25.93 14.17
C LEU A 63 14.90 25.07 13.10
N SER A 64 14.68 25.43 11.83
CA SER A 64 15.45 24.91 10.70
C SER A 64 16.34 26.00 10.11
N VAL A 65 17.56 25.65 9.71
CA VAL A 65 18.50 26.56 9.06
C VAL A 65 19.04 25.88 7.81
N ASP A 66 18.66 26.37 6.64
CA ASP A 66 19.06 25.81 5.35
C ASP A 66 19.28 26.92 4.31
N GLY A 67 20.23 26.72 3.39
CA GLY A 67 20.30 27.50 2.15
C GLY A 67 20.43 29.02 2.28
N GLY A 68 20.95 29.54 3.39
CA GLY A 68 21.04 30.99 3.63
C GLY A 68 19.76 31.61 4.21
N GLN A 69 18.81 30.78 4.65
CA GLN A 69 17.59 31.16 5.35
C GLN A 69 17.47 30.38 6.67
N PHE A 70 16.58 30.84 7.53
CA PHE A 70 16.07 30.06 8.65
C PHE A 70 14.55 30.10 8.67
N SER A 71 13.96 29.05 9.21
CA SER A 71 12.53 28.95 9.43
C SER A 71 12.22 28.55 10.87
N LEU A 72 11.19 29.16 11.42
CA LEU A 72 10.60 28.80 12.71
C LEU A 72 9.22 28.21 12.46
N LEU A 73 9.04 26.97 12.90
CA LEU A 73 7.75 26.29 12.87
C LEU A 73 7.31 26.04 14.31
N MET A 74 6.10 26.49 14.66
CA MET A 74 5.49 26.13 15.94
C MET A 74 4.80 24.78 15.79
N GLU A 75 5.00 23.89 16.75
CA GLU A 75 4.22 22.67 16.85
C GLU A 75 2.75 23.03 17.04
N GLU A 76 1.86 22.40 16.27
CA GLU A 76 0.40 22.62 16.34
C GLU A 76 -0.22 21.91 17.57
N ALA A 77 0.46 22.01 18.71
CA ALA A 77 0.03 21.47 19.98
C ALA A 77 -0.87 22.47 20.71
N VAL A 78 -1.92 21.95 21.36
CA VAL A 78 -2.86 22.76 22.15
C VAL A 78 -2.34 22.88 23.57
N THR A 79 -2.13 24.12 24.01
CA THR A 79 -1.79 24.48 25.38
C THR A 79 -3.08 24.71 26.18
N PRO A 80 -3.32 23.92 27.25
CA PRO A 80 -4.44 24.13 28.16
C PRO A 80 -4.41 25.53 28.80
N GLY A 81 -5.59 26.13 28.97
CA GLY A 81 -5.73 27.52 29.43
C GLY A 81 -5.19 27.79 30.84
N ASP A 82 -5.16 26.78 31.72
CA ASP A 82 -4.57 26.87 33.06
C ASP A 82 -3.04 27.02 33.04
N ARG A 83 -2.40 26.73 31.90
CA ARG A 83 -0.96 26.97 31.66
C ARG A 83 -0.68 28.30 30.99
N VAL A 84 -1.70 28.97 30.44
CA VAL A 84 -1.54 30.25 29.76
C VAL A 84 -1.48 31.37 30.79
N ASN A 85 -0.33 32.02 30.91
CA ASN A 85 -0.12 33.14 31.82
C ASN A 85 0.65 34.28 31.13
N GLU A 86 0.58 35.48 31.70
CA GLU A 86 1.16 36.70 31.14
C GLU A 86 2.69 36.60 31.01
N ALA A 87 3.37 36.08 32.03
CA ALA A 87 4.82 35.90 32.00
C ALA A 87 5.27 35.00 30.85
N GLY A 88 4.55 33.91 30.57
CA GLY A 88 4.81 33.03 29.44
C GLY A 88 4.60 33.74 28.09
N ARG A 89 3.56 34.58 27.97
CA ARG A 89 3.32 35.38 26.76
C ARG A 89 4.44 36.38 26.53
N ASP A 90 4.91 37.03 27.59
CA ASP A 90 6.01 37.99 27.54
C ASP A 90 7.33 37.32 27.17
N GLU A 91 7.63 36.16 27.75
CA GLU A 91 8.83 35.39 27.42
C GLU A 91 8.82 34.88 25.97
N LEU A 92 7.67 34.40 25.48
CA LEU A 92 7.53 34.01 24.08
C LEU A 92 7.73 35.20 23.13
N ARG A 93 7.09 36.34 23.43
CA ARG A 93 7.20 37.58 22.64
C ARG A 93 8.65 38.08 22.62
N ALA A 94 9.29 38.16 23.77
CA ALA A 94 10.69 38.56 23.88
C ALA A 94 11.62 37.63 23.11
N GLY A 95 11.34 36.32 23.12
CA GLY A 95 12.08 35.34 22.32
C GLY A 95 11.90 35.55 20.80
N LEU A 96 10.68 35.83 20.34
CA LEU A 96 10.40 36.18 18.94
C LEU A 96 11.11 37.48 18.53
N GLU A 97 11.06 38.52 19.36
CA GLU A 97 11.75 39.79 19.14
C GLU A 97 13.28 39.59 19.09
N GLU A 98 13.84 38.76 19.97
CA GLU A 98 15.28 38.43 19.98
C GLU A 98 15.71 37.73 18.69
N VAL A 99 14.88 36.81 18.16
CA VAL A 99 15.11 36.14 16.87
C VAL A 99 15.02 37.14 15.71
N ILE A 100 13.98 37.96 15.66
CA ILE A 100 13.79 38.97 14.61
C ILE A 100 14.94 39.99 14.60
N ALA A 101 15.43 40.39 15.78
CA ALA A 101 16.56 41.30 15.90
C ALA A 101 17.89 40.73 15.35
N GLN A 102 17.98 39.42 15.11
CA GLN A 102 19.17 38.83 14.46
C GLN A 102 19.12 38.96 12.94
N VAL A 103 17.96 39.22 12.34
CA VAL A 103 17.81 39.28 10.88
C VAL A 103 18.70 40.39 10.32
N PRO A 104 19.52 40.10 9.27
CA PRO A 104 20.41 41.09 8.68
C PRO A 104 19.68 42.35 8.22
N GLU A 105 20.37 43.49 8.24
CA GLU A 105 19.82 44.75 7.74
C GLU A 105 19.39 44.62 6.28
N GLY A 106 18.17 45.07 5.96
CA GLY A 106 17.55 44.89 4.64
C GLY A 106 16.94 43.49 4.39
N GLY A 107 17.07 42.56 5.34
CA GLY A 107 16.41 41.26 5.28
C GLY A 107 14.90 41.38 5.46
N VAL A 108 14.15 40.66 4.62
CA VAL A 108 12.68 40.57 4.72
C VAL A 108 12.33 39.35 5.57
N VAL A 109 11.47 39.55 6.56
CA VAL A 109 10.88 38.45 7.35
C VAL A 109 9.47 38.22 6.87
N GLU A 110 9.20 37.01 6.39
CA GLU A 110 7.86 36.57 6.01
C GLU A 110 7.28 35.77 7.18
N SER A 111 6.06 36.10 7.59
CA SER A 111 5.42 35.43 8.73
C SER A 111 3.95 35.18 8.43
N THR A 112 3.59 33.92 8.55
CA THR A 112 2.19 33.45 8.66
C THR A 112 1.87 32.99 10.07
N LEU A 113 2.80 33.20 11.02
CA LEU A 113 2.66 32.79 12.40
C LEU A 113 1.44 33.46 13.04
N ARG A 114 0.54 32.64 13.55
CA ARG A 114 -0.67 33.04 14.23
C ARG A 114 -0.77 32.33 15.58
N CYS A 115 -1.31 33.03 16.57
CA CYS A 115 -1.73 32.49 17.85
C CYS A 115 -3.26 32.58 17.93
N THR A 116 -3.91 31.49 18.28
CA THR A 116 -5.35 31.47 18.54
C THR A 116 -5.59 31.16 20.00
N GLU A 117 -6.28 32.08 20.68
CA GLU A 117 -6.66 31.95 22.08
C GLU A 117 -8.19 31.89 22.20
N VAL A 118 -8.69 30.82 22.80
CA VAL A 118 -10.12 30.59 22.93
C VAL A 118 -10.56 30.92 24.35
N PHE A 119 -11.52 31.84 24.46
CA PHE A 119 -12.17 32.27 25.70
C PHE A 119 -13.55 31.63 25.80
N PRO A 120 -14.35 31.92 26.86
CA PRO A 120 -15.68 31.35 26.99
C PRO A 120 -16.64 31.65 25.84
N GLU A 121 -16.61 32.89 25.32
CA GLU A 121 -17.57 33.38 24.31
C GLU A 121 -16.87 33.87 23.03
N GLU A 122 -15.59 34.22 23.11
CA GLU A 122 -14.83 34.80 22.02
C GLU A 122 -13.53 34.04 21.75
N THR A 123 -12.97 34.24 20.57
CA THR A 123 -11.66 33.75 20.15
C THR A 123 -10.84 34.93 19.69
N ARG A 124 -9.64 35.06 20.25
CA ARG A 124 -8.63 36.06 19.84
C ARG A 124 -7.64 35.40 18.91
N GLU A 125 -7.60 35.88 17.67
CA GLU A 125 -6.60 35.48 16.68
C GLU A 125 -5.57 36.61 16.57
N THR A 126 -4.31 36.30 16.89
CA THR A 126 -3.20 37.24 16.81
C THR A 126 -2.26 36.80 15.70
N LEU A 127 -2.12 37.62 14.65
CA LEU A 127 -1.14 37.44 13.60
C LEU A 127 0.15 38.19 13.97
N PHE A 128 1.29 37.49 13.93
CA PHE A 128 2.61 38.06 14.16
C PHE A 128 3.19 38.47 12.80
N THR A 129 3.33 39.77 12.57
CA THR A 129 3.92 40.32 11.36
C THR A 129 5.21 41.07 11.70
N VAL A 130 6.10 41.23 10.73
CA VAL A 130 7.34 42.00 10.92
C VAL A 130 7.35 43.14 9.93
N THR A 131 7.49 44.37 10.44
CA THR A 131 7.52 45.58 9.60
C THR A 131 8.63 46.49 10.08
N GLY A 132 9.57 46.83 9.18
CA GLY A 132 10.74 47.64 9.53
C GLY A 132 11.64 47.01 10.59
N GLY A 133 11.76 45.67 10.59
CA GLY A 133 12.54 44.91 11.57
C GLY A 133 11.91 44.83 12.97
N GLN A 134 10.69 45.33 13.15
CA GLN A 134 9.96 45.26 14.42
C GLN A 134 8.82 44.26 14.33
N LEU A 135 8.68 43.44 15.38
CA LEU A 135 7.52 42.57 15.55
C LEU A 135 6.27 43.43 15.78
N ARG A 136 5.21 43.16 15.02
CA ARG A 136 3.89 43.75 15.21
C ARG A 136 2.89 42.61 15.40
N MET A 137 1.94 42.83 16.31
CA MET A 137 0.88 41.87 16.60
C MET A 137 -0.45 42.49 16.16
N LEU A 138 -1.10 41.85 15.20
CA LEU A 138 -2.42 42.26 14.73
C LEU A 138 -3.44 41.27 15.29
N ALA A 139 -4.28 41.75 16.21
CA ALA A 139 -5.28 40.92 16.88
C ALA A 139 -6.68 41.19 16.33
N ARG A 140 -7.47 40.13 16.16
CA ARG A 140 -8.89 40.19 15.85
C ARG A 140 -9.66 39.32 16.82
N LEU A 141 -10.83 39.81 17.25
CA LEU A 141 -11.82 39.02 17.99
C LEU A 141 -12.90 38.47 17.05
N ARG A 142 -13.35 37.26 17.33
CA ARG A 142 -14.54 36.65 16.71
C ARG A 142 -15.26 35.75 17.71
N PRO A 143 -16.54 35.40 17.48
CA PRO A 143 -17.22 34.40 18.29
C PRO A 143 -16.52 33.03 18.22
N VAL A 144 -16.61 32.25 19.30
CA VAL A 144 -16.15 30.86 19.33
C VAL A 144 -16.93 30.02 18.33
N SER A 145 -16.22 29.24 17.53
CA SER A 145 -16.79 28.31 16.56
C SER A 145 -16.68 26.86 17.04
N ALA A 146 -17.40 25.94 16.38
CA ALA A 146 -17.28 24.51 16.68
C ALA A 146 -15.84 23.99 16.43
N GLN A 147 -15.15 24.51 15.41
CA GLN A 147 -13.80 24.09 15.05
C GLN A 147 -12.77 24.41 16.14
N ASP A 148 -12.95 25.54 16.85
CA ASP A 148 -12.09 25.91 17.97
C ASP A 148 -12.21 24.89 19.12
N MET A 149 -13.41 24.33 19.30
CA MET A 149 -13.70 23.35 20.35
C MET A 149 -13.32 21.91 19.96
N ASP A 150 -13.17 21.59 18.67
CA ASP A 150 -12.68 20.28 18.21
C ASP A 150 -11.21 20.06 18.61
N ARG A 151 -10.47 21.16 18.82
CA ARG A 151 -9.09 21.15 19.32
C ARG A 151 -9.00 21.03 20.84
N ASP A 152 -10.11 21.10 21.57
CA ASP A 152 -10.10 20.98 23.03
C ASP A 152 -9.76 19.54 23.45
N PRO A 153 -8.60 19.29 24.08
CA PRO A 153 -8.22 17.96 24.54
C PRO A 153 -9.20 17.40 25.58
N ALA A 154 -9.94 18.25 26.31
CA ALA A 154 -10.98 17.80 27.23
C ALA A 154 -12.24 17.28 26.51
N ARG A 155 -12.50 17.73 25.28
CA ARG A 155 -13.62 17.26 24.43
C ARG A 155 -13.24 16.08 23.56
N GLN A 156 -11.97 15.92 23.22
CA GLN A 156 -11.43 14.70 22.64
C GLN A 156 -11.45 13.58 23.68
N ARG A 157 -12.65 13.10 24.03
CA ARG A 157 -12.83 11.78 24.63
C ARG A 157 -12.39 10.78 23.57
N ILE A 158 -11.10 10.52 23.51
CA ILE A 158 -10.56 9.31 22.92
C ILE A 158 -11.31 8.21 23.67
N VAL A 159 -12.31 7.60 23.03
CA VAL A 159 -12.82 6.31 23.50
C VAL A 159 -11.57 5.46 23.56
N PRO A 160 -11.09 5.08 24.75
CA PRO A 160 -9.85 4.32 24.84
C PRO A 160 -10.03 3.13 23.91
N PRO A 161 -9.07 2.86 23.00
CA PRO A 161 -9.19 1.68 22.14
C PRO A 161 -9.51 0.54 23.09
N ILE A 162 -10.64 -0.13 22.85
CA ILE A 162 -11.10 -1.24 23.69
C ILE A 162 -9.86 -2.08 23.97
N ALA A 163 -9.42 -2.10 25.22
CA ALA A 163 -8.18 -2.76 25.57
C ALA A 163 -8.42 -4.25 25.43
N ILE A 164 -8.29 -4.76 24.20
CA ILE A 164 -8.36 -6.17 23.88
C ILE A 164 -7.19 -6.78 24.65
N GLY A 165 -7.50 -7.46 25.75
CA GLY A 165 -6.49 -8.10 26.57
C GLY A 165 -5.64 -9.03 25.71
N ARG A 166 -4.35 -9.20 26.06
CA ARG A 166 -3.40 -10.03 25.28
C ARG A 166 -3.97 -11.41 24.90
N ARG A 167 -4.77 -12.02 25.78
CA ARG A 167 -5.47 -13.29 25.54
C ARG A 167 -6.50 -13.21 24.40
N ALA A 168 -7.29 -12.14 24.36
CA ALA A 168 -8.27 -11.93 23.30
C ALA A 168 -7.57 -11.63 21.96
N LEU A 169 -6.47 -10.87 21.98
CA LEU A 169 -5.66 -10.64 20.78
C LEU A 169 -5.06 -11.94 20.23
N LEU A 170 -4.52 -12.79 21.11
CA LEU A 170 -4.03 -14.13 20.75
C LEU A 170 -5.15 -15.00 20.17
N LEU A 171 -6.34 -14.98 20.78
CA LEU A 171 -7.49 -15.72 20.26
C LEU A 171 -7.88 -15.25 18.86
N ILE A 172 -7.95 -13.93 18.63
CA ILE A 172 -8.24 -13.35 17.32
C ILE A 172 -7.17 -13.77 16.30
N ALA A 173 -5.89 -13.70 16.67
CA ALA A 173 -4.81 -14.14 15.80
C ALA A 173 -4.90 -15.63 15.43
N VAL A 174 -5.21 -16.50 16.39
CA VAL A 174 -5.42 -17.94 16.15
C VAL A 174 -6.62 -18.17 15.24
N LEU A 175 -7.75 -17.52 15.52
CA LEU A 175 -8.96 -17.64 14.67
C LEU A 175 -8.69 -17.15 13.25
N PHE A 176 -7.91 -16.09 13.10
CA PHE A 176 -7.50 -15.58 11.80
C PHE A 176 -6.62 -16.58 11.05
N LEU A 177 -5.64 -17.19 11.72
CA LEU A 177 -4.79 -18.24 11.14
C LEU A 177 -5.60 -19.48 10.73
N VAL A 178 -6.56 -19.91 11.55
CA VAL A 178 -7.47 -21.02 11.22
C VAL A 178 -8.32 -20.67 10.00
N GLY A 179 -8.87 -19.45 9.96
CA GLY A 179 -9.63 -18.95 8.81
C GLY A 179 -8.81 -18.92 7.52
N LEU A 180 -7.56 -18.46 7.60
CA LEU A 180 -6.63 -18.49 6.46
C LEU A 180 -6.27 -19.91 6.03
N GLY A 181 -6.03 -20.82 6.98
CA GLY A 181 -5.77 -22.23 6.69
C GLY A 181 -6.94 -22.91 5.97
N LEU A 182 -8.17 -22.68 6.44
CA LEU A 182 -9.38 -23.24 5.83
C LEU A 182 -9.64 -22.66 4.44
N THR A 183 -9.43 -21.36 4.24
CA THR A 183 -9.59 -20.74 2.91
C THR A 183 -8.52 -21.21 1.94
N ALA A 184 -7.27 -21.34 2.39
CA ALA A 184 -6.17 -21.90 1.59
C ALA A 184 -6.43 -23.36 1.18
N TRP A 185 -6.96 -24.17 2.09
CA TRP A 185 -7.34 -25.55 1.81
C TRP A 185 -8.50 -25.62 0.81
N ARG A 186 -9.59 -24.87 1.03
CA ARG A 186 -10.77 -24.85 0.14
C ARG A 186 -10.43 -24.36 -1.27
N ALA A 187 -9.47 -23.45 -1.41
CA ALA A 187 -9.03 -22.94 -2.71
C ALA A 187 -8.00 -23.86 -3.42
N GLY A 188 -7.63 -25.00 -2.83
CA GLY A 188 -6.68 -25.95 -3.41
C GLY A 188 -5.23 -25.45 -3.43
N TYR A 189 -4.88 -24.45 -2.61
CA TYR A 189 -3.49 -23.97 -2.54
C TYR A 189 -2.57 -25.03 -1.93
N LEU A 190 -3.06 -25.82 -0.97
CA LEU A 190 -2.30 -26.95 -0.44
C LEU A 190 -2.01 -27.97 -1.55
N ASP A 191 -2.97 -28.26 -2.41
CA ASP A 191 -2.76 -29.18 -3.53
C ASP A 191 -1.74 -28.67 -4.55
N ARG A 192 -1.67 -27.34 -4.76
CA ARG A 192 -0.66 -26.74 -5.62
C ARG A 192 0.73 -26.72 -5.00
N ALA A 193 0.82 -26.49 -3.69
CA ALA A 193 2.09 -26.40 -2.98
C ALA A 193 2.73 -27.77 -2.74
N PHE A 194 1.90 -28.81 -2.56
CA PHE A 194 2.34 -30.17 -2.22
C PHE A 194 1.98 -31.21 -3.30
N GLY A 195 1.56 -30.76 -4.49
CA GLY A 195 1.27 -31.65 -5.60
C GLY A 195 2.50 -32.46 -6.01
N ALA A 196 2.27 -33.67 -6.54
CA ALA A 196 3.35 -34.52 -7.04
C ALA A 196 4.22 -33.78 -8.06
N GLY A 197 5.55 -33.92 -7.91
CA GLY A 197 6.52 -33.47 -8.91
C GLY A 197 6.41 -34.30 -10.19
N ALA A 198 6.95 -33.78 -11.29
CA ALA A 198 6.97 -34.53 -12.56
C ALA A 198 7.87 -35.78 -12.45
N GLU A 199 8.89 -35.69 -11.62
CA GLU A 199 9.84 -36.74 -11.26
C GLU A 199 9.21 -37.89 -10.44
N ASP A 200 8.10 -37.64 -9.74
CA ASP A 200 7.41 -38.62 -8.90
C ASP A 200 6.26 -39.33 -9.65
N LEU A 201 5.94 -38.88 -10.86
CA LEU A 201 4.85 -39.43 -11.66
C LEU A 201 5.35 -40.55 -12.57
N GLU A 202 4.69 -41.69 -12.47
CA GLU A 202 4.84 -42.77 -13.45
C GLU A 202 4.19 -42.32 -14.77
N GLN A 203 4.97 -42.28 -15.84
CA GLN A 203 4.50 -41.92 -17.17
C GLN A 203 4.08 -43.18 -17.93
N ASN A 204 2.78 -43.30 -18.23
CA ASN A 204 2.22 -44.47 -18.89
C ASN A 204 1.56 -44.08 -20.21
N ALA A 205 2.20 -44.40 -21.34
CA ALA A 205 1.65 -44.11 -22.66
C ALA A 205 0.50 -45.07 -23.06
N GLY A 206 0.32 -46.19 -22.35
CA GLY A 206 -0.73 -47.17 -22.64
C GLY A 206 -0.66 -47.68 -24.08
N ALA A 207 -1.78 -47.66 -24.80
CA ALA A 207 -1.86 -48.06 -26.21
C ALA A 207 -1.09 -47.13 -27.16
N PHE A 208 -0.57 -46.00 -26.67
CA PHE A 208 0.27 -45.05 -27.42
C PHE A 208 1.76 -45.28 -27.21
N GLU A 209 2.17 -46.36 -26.53
CA GLU A 209 3.56 -46.75 -26.38
C GLU A 209 4.26 -46.80 -27.76
N ASP A 210 5.47 -46.26 -27.83
CA ASP A 210 6.26 -46.00 -29.04
C ASP A 210 5.65 -45.06 -30.11
N LEU A 211 4.32 -44.86 -30.12
CA LEU A 211 3.64 -43.94 -31.03
C LEU A 211 3.83 -42.49 -30.60
N LEU A 212 3.75 -42.22 -29.30
CA LEU A 212 3.88 -40.88 -28.74
C LEU A 212 4.95 -40.84 -27.66
N LYS A 213 5.76 -39.79 -27.68
CA LYS A 213 6.70 -39.49 -26.59
C LYS A 213 6.09 -38.42 -25.70
N MET A 214 6.03 -38.70 -24.40
CA MET A 214 5.54 -37.78 -23.39
C MET A 214 6.71 -37.25 -22.58
N GLU A 215 6.76 -35.94 -22.38
CA GLU A 215 7.71 -35.24 -21.51
C GLU A 215 6.90 -34.40 -20.53
N VAL A 216 7.21 -34.50 -19.23
CA VAL A 216 6.45 -33.84 -18.17
C VAL A 216 7.38 -32.92 -17.39
N GLU A 217 6.99 -31.65 -17.26
CA GLU A 217 7.70 -30.66 -16.44
C GLU A 217 6.74 -30.16 -15.35
N SER A 218 7.27 -29.96 -14.14
CA SER A 218 6.50 -29.40 -13.02
C SER A 218 6.77 -27.89 -12.89
N SER A 219 5.72 -27.10 -12.73
CA SER A 219 5.84 -25.66 -12.45
C SER A 219 4.68 -25.19 -11.57
N TRP A 220 4.99 -24.85 -10.31
CA TRP A 220 4.07 -24.18 -9.38
C TRP A 220 2.69 -24.83 -9.26
N GLY A 221 2.65 -26.14 -9.01
CA GLY A 221 1.40 -26.90 -8.88
C GLY A 221 0.69 -27.18 -10.21
N LYS A 222 1.35 -26.96 -11.34
CA LYS A 222 0.91 -27.40 -12.67
C LYS A 222 1.91 -28.38 -13.26
N LEU A 223 1.38 -29.35 -13.99
CA LEU A 223 2.13 -30.27 -14.83
C LEU A 223 2.00 -29.79 -16.27
N LEU A 224 3.13 -29.51 -16.89
CA LEU A 224 3.25 -29.20 -18.30
C LEU A 224 3.58 -30.49 -19.04
N VAL A 225 2.62 -31.02 -19.77
CA VAL A 225 2.78 -32.26 -20.53
C VAL A 225 3.01 -31.89 -21.99
N LYS A 226 4.18 -32.26 -22.50
CA LYS A 226 4.58 -32.08 -23.89
C LYS A 226 4.50 -33.43 -24.58
N ILE A 227 3.73 -33.50 -25.66
CA ILE A 227 3.56 -34.71 -26.46
C ILE A 227 4.22 -34.46 -27.82
N ARG A 228 5.07 -35.40 -28.24
CA ARG A 228 5.75 -35.41 -29.54
C ARG A 228 5.57 -36.75 -30.24
N ARG A 229 5.91 -36.79 -31.54
CA ARG A 229 5.97 -38.03 -32.30
C ARG A 229 6.97 -39.00 -31.66
N GLY A 230 6.53 -40.23 -31.40
CA GLY A 230 7.39 -41.33 -30.96
C GLY A 230 8.11 -42.01 -32.13
N GLU A 231 8.91 -43.03 -31.83
CA GLU A 231 9.73 -43.72 -32.85
C GLU A 231 8.89 -44.46 -33.90
N ARG A 232 7.70 -44.93 -33.51
CA ARG A 232 6.78 -45.68 -34.38
C ARG A 232 5.65 -44.82 -34.94
N TYR A 233 5.75 -43.49 -34.85
CA TYR A 233 4.74 -42.60 -35.41
C TYR A 233 4.59 -42.80 -36.93
N PRO A 234 3.39 -43.02 -37.48
CA PRO A 234 3.19 -43.25 -38.90
C PRO A 234 3.52 -41.99 -39.72
N LYS A 235 4.44 -42.11 -40.68
CA LYS A 235 4.85 -40.99 -41.55
C LYS A 235 3.89 -40.73 -42.71
N ASP A 236 3.12 -41.75 -43.10
CA ASP A 236 2.19 -41.71 -44.22
C ASP A 236 0.99 -42.67 -43.98
N PRO A 237 -0.08 -42.57 -44.78
CA PRO A 237 -1.26 -43.41 -44.63
C PRO A 237 -1.01 -44.92 -44.83
N ALA A 238 0.01 -45.31 -45.59
CA ALA A 238 0.34 -46.71 -45.80
C ALA A 238 1.02 -47.31 -44.55
N ALA A 239 1.90 -46.56 -43.91
CA ALA A 239 2.50 -46.90 -42.62
C ALA A 239 1.44 -46.99 -41.51
N ALA A 240 0.48 -46.06 -41.48
CA ALA A 240 -0.64 -46.12 -40.53
C ALA A 240 -1.45 -47.42 -40.72
N LYS A 241 -1.82 -47.76 -41.95
CA LYS A 241 -2.55 -49.00 -42.26
C LYS A 241 -1.76 -50.25 -41.84
N ALA A 242 -0.46 -50.29 -42.10
CA ALA A 242 0.39 -51.41 -41.69
C ALA A 242 0.44 -51.57 -40.16
N LEU A 243 0.47 -50.47 -39.40
CA LEU A 243 0.40 -50.50 -37.93
C LEU A 243 -0.98 -50.97 -37.43
N VAL A 244 -2.07 -50.55 -38.06
CA VAL A 244 -3.43 -51.03 -37.74
C VAL A 244 -3.57 -52.53 -38.00
N ASP A 245 -3.06 -53.02 -39.14
CA ASP A 245 -3.11 -54.44 -39.51
C ASP A 245 -2.25 -55.31 -38.57
N ALA A 246 -1.16 -54.75 -38.04
CA ALA A 246 -0.27 -55.42 -37.08
C ALA A 246 -0.74 -55.36 -35.62
N ALA A 247 -1.70 -54.49 -35.30
CA ALA A 247 -2.16 -54.27 -33.93
C ALA A 247 -2.99 -55.46 -33.40
N THR A 248 -2.63 -55.92 -32.20
CA THR A 248 -3.20 -57.16 -31.62
C THR A 248 -4.46 -56.92 -30.79
N SER A 249 -4.67 -55.70 -30.30
CA SER A 249 -5.86 -55.33 -29.53
C SER A 249 -6.73 -54.29 -30.27
N SER A 250 -7.98 -54.12 -29.82
CA SER A 250 -8.83 -53.03 -30.30
C SER A 250 -8.35 -51.65 -29.83
N ALA A 251 -7.71 -51.58 -28.66
CA ALA A 251 -7.16 -50.35 -28.11
C ALA A 251 -5.97 -49.86 -28.94
N ASP A 252 -5.05 -50.75 -29.32
CA ASP A 252 -3.89 -50.39 -30.16
C ASP A 252 -4.34 -49.91 -31.54
N ARG A 253 -5.33 -50.57 -32.15
CA ARG A 253 -5.91 -50.13 -33.43
C ARG A 253 -6.53 -48.74 -33.33
N ALA A 254 -7.27 -48.47 -32.25
CA ALA A 254 -7.86 -47.17 -32.01
C ALA A 254 -6.79 -46.09 -31.75
N ALA A 255 -5.72 -46.41 -31.03
CA ALA A 255 -4.59 -45.50 -30.80
C ALA A 255 -3.87 -45.15 -32.10
N VAL A 256 -3.58 -46.13 -32.95
CA VAL A 256 -2.97 -45.89 -34.27
C VAL A 256 -3.86 -45.01 -35.14
N ASN A 257 -5.16 -45.28 -35.22
CA ASN A 257 -6.10 -44.44 -35.98
C ASN A 257 -6.14 -43.01 -35.44
N ALA A 258 -6.26 -42.85 -34.12
CA ALA A 258 -6.30 -41.52 -33.50
C ALA A 258 -5.03 -40.71 -33.79
N VAL A 259 -3.86 -41.35 -33.76
CA VAL A 259 -2.58 -40.71 -34.09
C VAL A 259 -2.47 -40.37 -35.59
N ALA A 260 -2.93 -41.26 -36.47
CA ALA A 260 -2.86 -41.05 -37.92
C ALA A 260 -3.80 -39.93 -38.39
N ASP A 261 -5.01 -39.86 -37.83
CA ASP A 261 -6.03 -38.88 -38.18
C ASP A 261 -5.87 -37.56 -37.41
N GLY A 262 -5.07 -37.55 -36.34
CA GLY A 262 -4.88 -36.39 -35.47
C GLY A 262 -6.08 -36.14 -34.57
N ASP A 263 -6.77 -37.20 -34.13
CA ASP A 263 -7.95 -37.12 -33.27
C ASP A 263 -7.61 -36.70 -31.85
N SER A 264 -8.66 -36.35 -31.09
CA SER A 264 -8.56 -36.09 -29.65
C SER A 264 -8.17 -37.34 -28.85
N ILE A 265 -7.22 -37.18 -27.95
CA ILE A 265 -6.91 -38.14 -26.88
C ILE A 265 -7.08 -37.47 -25.52
N TRP A 266 -7.03 -38.27 -24.45
CA TRP A 266 -7.13 -37.81 -23.08
C TRP A 266 -5.81 -38.01 -22.34
N ILE A 267 -5.36 -36.96 -21.66
CA ILE A 267 -4.29 -37.04 -20.67
C ILE A 267 -4.95 -37.13 -19.30
N ARG A 268 -4.75 -38.26 -18.61
CA ARG A 268 -5.33 -38.54 -17.30
C ARG A 268 -4.25 -38.45 -16.22
N LEU A 269 -4.63 -37.86 -15.10
CA LEU A 269 -3.88 -37.92 -13.87
C LEU A 269 -4.61 -38.88 -12.93
N GLU A 270 -3.96 -39.97 -12.58
CA GLU A 270 -4.53 -41.07 -11.79
C GLU A 270 -3.82 -41.16 -10.42
N ASP A 271 -4.55 -41.60 -9.39
CA ASP A 271 -3.96 -41.95 -8.09
C ASP A 271 -3.40 -43.38 -8.07
N ALA A 272 -2.89 -43.82 -6.92
CA ALA A 272 -2.32 -45.15 -6.74
C ALA A 272 -3.31 -46.29 -7.01
N ASP A 273 -4.62 -46.03 -6.90
CA ASP A 273 -5.68 -47.01 -7.11
C ASP A 273 -6.21 -46.98 -8.55
N GLY A 274 -5.62 -46.15 -9.42
CA GLY A 274 -6.05 -45.95 -10.81
C GLY A 274 -7.30 -45.08 -10.95
N LYS A 275 -7.70 -44.35 -9.90
CA LYS A 275 -8.84 -43.43 -9.98
C LYS A 275 -8.44 -42.14 -10.68
N VAL A 276 -9.28 -41.68 -11.61
CA VAL A 276 -9.01 -40.45 -12.37
C VAL A 276 -9.26 -39.21 -11.53
N LEU A 277 -8.18 -38.52 -11.16
CA LEU A 277 -8.19 -37.25 -10.43
C LEU A 277 -8.50 -36.08 -11.37
N ALA A 278 -7.84 -36.06 -12.53
CA ALA A 278 -8.02 -35.06 -13.57
C ALA A 278 -7.91 -35.70 -14.95
N ALA A 279 -8.60 -35.13 -15.93
CA ALA A 279 -8.52 -35.56 -17.32
C ALA A 279 -8.71 -34.35 -18.23
N VAL A 280 -7.82 -34.19 -19.22
CA VAL A 280 -7.86 -33.11 -20.20
C VAL A 280 -7.83 -33.72 -21.59
N GLU A 281 -8.76 -33.29 -22.44
CA GLU A 281 -8.80 -33.66 -23.85
C GLU A 281 -7.81 -32.80 -24.64
N THR A 282 -7.09 -33.42 -25.57
CA THR A 282 -6.13 -32.73 -26.44
C THR A 282 -6.12 -33.33 -27.84
N ASP A 283 -6.03 -32.48 -28.85
CA ASP A 283 -6.07 -32.84 -30.28
C ASP A 283 -4.64 -33.02 -30.81
N LEU A 284 -4.40 -34.11 -31.55
CA LEU A 284 -3.07 -34.48 -32.06
C LEU A 284 -2.77 -33.91 -33.46
N ARG A 285 -3.64 -33.10 -34.06
CA ARG A 285 -3.50 -32.57 -35.42
C ARG A 285 -2.22 -31.78 -35.64
N ALA A 286 -1.73 -31.07 -34.62
CA ALA A 286 -0.44 -30.38 -34.70
C ALA A 286 0.70 -31.35 -35.04
N LEU A 287 0.66 -32.57 -34.48
CA LEU A 287 1.62 -33.63 -34.74
C LEU A 287 1.45 -34.21 -36.15
N VAL A 288 0.26 -34.18 -36.75
CA VAL A 288 0.08 -34.63 -38.15
C VAL A 288 0.66 -33.60 -39.13
N THR A 289 0.43 -32.31 -38.87
CA THR A 289 0.81 -31.22 -39.79
C THR A 289 2.30 -30.87 -39.80
N ALA A 290 3.02 -31.10 -38.70
CA ALA A 290 4.43 -30.74 -38.56
C ALA A 290 5.23 -31.91 -37.98
N GLU A 291 6.39 -32.20 -38.58
CA GLU A 291 7.27 -33.28 -38.11
C GLU A 291 7.81 -33.02 -36.71
N ASP A 292 8.22 -31.78 -36.45
CA ASP A 292 8.64 -31.30 -35.13
C ASP A 292 7.47 -30.68 -34.33
N GLY A 293 6.23 -31.04 -34.68
CA GLY A 293 5.04 -30.58 -33.96
C GLY A 293 5.09 -31.02 -32.49
N GLU A 294 4.60 -30.15 -31.61
CA GLU A 294 4.48 -30.43 -30.18
C GLU A 294 3.08 -30.02 -29.70
N VAL A 295 2.48 -30.87 -28.86
CA VAL A 295 1.22 -30.57 -28.18
C VAL A 295 1.51 -30.32 -26.71
N GLU A 296 1.21 -29.11 -26.24
CA GLU A 296 1.41 -28.69 -24.84
C GLU A 296 0.07 -28.69 -24.10
N VAL A 297 -0.01 -29.42 -22.99
CA VAL A 297 -1.19 -29.47 -22.13
C VAL A 297 -0.82 -29.15 -20.69
N LYS A 298 -1.65 -28.33 -20.04
CA LYS A 298 -1.49 -27.93 -18.64
C LYS A 298 -2.50 -28.68 -17.77
N LEU A 299 -2.01 -29.53 -16.88
CA LEU A 299 -2.81 -30.17 -15.85
C LEU A 299 -2.50 -29.54 -14.49
N SER A 300 -3.48 -29.50 -13.59
CA SER A 300 -3.22 -29.15 -12.19
C SER A 300 -2.65 -30.37 -11.49
N SER A 301 -1.49 -30.23 -10.83
CA SER A 301 -0.96 -31.29 -9.98
C SER A 301 -1.86 -31.45 -8.74
N MET A 302 -1.93 -32.67 -8.22
CA MET A 302 -2.68 -33.02 -7.02
C MET A 302 -1.80 -33.88 -6.12
N ILE A 303 -1.96 -33.77 -4.80
CA ILE A 303 -1.10 -34.47 -3.81
C ILE A 303 -1.17 -35.99 -3.98
N SER A 304 -2.33 -36.51 -4.36
CA SER A 304 -2.56 -37.95 -4.53
C SER A 304 -2.19 -38.48 -5.91
N ALA A 305 -1.69 -37.63 -6.83
CA ALA A 305 -1.36 -38.04 -8.18
C ALA A 305 -0.14 -38.97 -8.18
N ARG A 306 -0.22 -40.06 -8.96
CA ARG A 306 0.83 -41.08 -9.08
C ARG A 306 1.16 -41.42 -10.51
N THR A 307 0.17 -41.47 -11.38
CA THR A 307 0.36 -41.89 -12.77
C THR A 307 -0.19 -40.82 -13.70
N LEU A 308 0.59 -40.45 -14.71
CA LEU A 308 0.14 -39.65 -15.84
C LEU A 308 -0.03 -40.59 -17.04
N ARG A 309 -1.25 -40.67 -17.57
CA ARG A 309 -1.62 -41.66 -18.58
C ARG A 309 -2.21 -41.05 -19.84
N LEU A 310 -1.75 -41.51 -21.00
CA LEU A 310 -2.41 -41.25 -22.28
C LEU A 310 -3.53 -42.29 -22.51
N ALA A 311 -4.72 -41.84 -22.86
CA ALA A 311 -5.89 -42.70 -23.01
C ALA A 311 -6.84 -42.25 -24.12
N LEU A 312 -7.64 -43.19 -24.64
CA LEU A 312 -8.63 -42.94 -25.68
C LEU A 312 -9.96 -42.38 -25.14
N ASP A 313 -10.23 -42.56 -23.84
CA ASP A 313 -11.44 -42.05 -23.20
C ASP A 313 -11.12 -41.20 -21.97
N LYS A 314 -12.13 -40.59 -21.34
CA LYS A 314 -11.94 -39.75 -20.15
C LYS A 314 -11.71 -40.54 -18.85
N GLY A 315 -12.09 -41.81 -18.82
CA GLY A 315 -12.20 -42.64 -17.62
C GLY A 315 -13.45 -42.32 -16.80
N LYS A 316 -13.74 -43.18 -15.83
CA LYS A 316 -14.81 -42.94 -14.83
C LYS A 316 -14.16 -42.27 -13.60
N LYS A 317 -14.76 -41.17 -13.17
CA LYS A 317 -14.39 -40.48 -11.91
C LYS A 317 -14.93 -41.20 -10.69
#